data_AF-A0A924P3S4-F1
#
_entry.id   AF-A0A924P3S4-F1
#
_cell.length_a   1.000
_cell.length_b   1.000
_cell.length_c   1.000
_cell.angle_alpha   90.00
_cell.angle_beta   90.00
_cell.angle_gamma   90.00
#
_symmetry.space_group_name_H-M   'P 1'
#
loop_
_entity.id
_entity.type
_entity.pdbx_description
1 polymer ?
#
loop_
_entity_poly.entity_id
_entity_poly.type
_entity_poly.pdbx_seq_one_letter_code
_entity_poly.pdbx_strand_id
1 'polypeptide(L)'
;MTQILLIAIVVMIFIVIFQISKASEYVSVLKGEEKSRKQNNKINAFLLISFLILGIIGCLWCNNLYYGKTLFPQGAASEMGEKIDLMLYITIGVTGVVFFITQILLFWFAFKYQEKDDRKAYYFPHNTKLELLWTTVPAIFLTVLVVFGLKYWFKMTGEAPKNSVVIEVTGHQFGWEFRYPGSDKILGKKNYKLTKGSNSLGVDFTDPASLDDMHVAGTVHIPVGRPVKFVINAQDVIHDVGLPHFRMKMDAVPGIPTTLWFTPLYTTEEMKVRSGNPNFVYEISCDQVCGKGHFSMRGVIIVESEEQYRAYLASLDPEYWTIFPDKKPKPSNLVPALTDSSKIKTPLASVMRAGK
;
A
#
# COMPACT_ATOMS: atom_id res chain seq x y z
N MET A 1 -29.02 -28.23 -4.60
CA MET A 1 -28.44 -29.54 -4.97
C MET A 1 -26.93 -29.60 -4.70
N THR A 2 -26.13 -28.65 -5.19
CA THR A 2 -24.67 -28.62 -5.00
C THR A 2 -24.20 -28.54 -3.54
N GLN A 3 -24.88 -27.76 -2.69
CA GLN A 3 -24.54 -27.67 -1.26
C GLN A 3 -24.80 -28.99 -0.49
N ILE A 4 -25.88 -29.70 -0.82
CA ILE A 4 -26.22 -30.99 -0.20
C ILE A 4 -25.17 -32.04 -0.57
N LEU A 5 -24.72 -32.04 -1.83
CA LEU A 5 -23.65 -32.94 -2.29
C LEU A 5 -22.30 -32.63 -1.63
N LEU A 6 -21.95 -31.34 -1.46
CA LEU A 6 -20.74 -30.94 -0.73
C LEU A 6 -20.77 -31.39 0.74
N ILE A 7 -21.90 -31.19 1.42
CA ILE A 7 -22.09 -31.67 2.80
C ILE A 7 -21.97 -33.19 2.86
N ALA A 8 -22.61 -33.92 1.94
CA ALA A 8 -22.55 -35.38 1.88
C ALA A 8 -21.11 -35.90 1.64
N ILE A 9 -20.33 -35.22 0.79
CA ILE A 9 -18.91 -35.55 0.57
C ILE A 9 -18.10 -35.32 1.84
N VAL A 10 -18.28 -34.19 2.53
CA VAL A 10 -17.57 -33.91 3.80
C VAL A 10 -17.90 -34.96 4.86
N VAL A 11 -19.18 -35.33 4.99
CA VAL A 11 -19.63 -36.38 5.90
C VAL A 11 -19.02 -37.74 5.52
N MET A 12 -18.99 -38.10 4.23
CA MET A 12 -18.33 -39.33 3.78
C MET A 12 -16.84 -39.34 4.07
N ILE A 13 -16.13 -38.24 3.81
CA ILE A 13 -14.70 -38.12 4.11
C ILE A 13 -14.48 -38.31 5.62
N PHE A 14 -15.30 -37.67 6.46
CA PHE A 14 -15.23 -37.83 7.90
C PHE A 14 -15.45 -39.30 8.33
N ILE A 15 -16.48 -39.96 7.79
CA ILE A 15 -16.75 -41.38 8.07
C ILE A 15 -15.57 -42.24 7.66
N VAL A 16 -15.00 -42.04 6.46
CA VAL A 16 -13.84 -42.80 5.98
C VAL A 16 -12.64 -42.60 6.90
N ILE A 17 -12.31 -41.37 7.28
CA ILE A 17 -11.22 -41.05 8.21
C ILE A 17 -11.47 -41.73 9.57
N PHE A 18 -12.69 -41.64 10.09
CA PHE A 18 -13.07 -42.26 11.35
C PHE A 18 -12.91 -43.79 11.31
N GLN A 19 -13.38 -44.43 10.24
CA GLN A 19 -13.25 -45.89 10.05
C GLN A 19 -11.78 -46.31 9.95
N ILE A 20 -10.96 -45.55 9.21
CA ILE A 20 -9.50 -45.80 9.13
C ILE A 20 -8.86 -45.67 10.51
N SER A 21 -9.23 -44.65 11.29
CA SER A 21 -8.73 -44.45 12.65
C SER A 21 -9.10 -45.63 13.57
N LYS A 22 -10.34 -46.09 13.52
CA LYS A 22 -10.81 -47.25 14.29
C LYS A 22 -10.09 -48.54 13.89
N ALA A 23 -9.95 -48.79 12.59
CA ALA A 23 -9.20 -49.93 12.10
C ALA A 23 -7.73 -49.89 12.56
N SER A 24 -7.11 -48.70 12.56
CA SER A 24 -5.74 -48.50 13.05
C SER A 24 -5.60 -48.80 14.55
N GLU A 25 -6.58 -48.38 15.37
CA GLU A 25 -6.66 -48.68 16.81
C GLU A 25 -6.68 -50.20 17.05
N TYR A 26 -7.56 -50.95 16.38
CA TYR A 26 -7.61 -52.41 16.50
C TYR A 26 -6.29 -53.09 16.09
N VAL A 27 -5.65 -52.61 15.03
CA VAL A 27 -4.34 -53.12 14.61
C VAL A 27 -3.25 -52.81 15.64
N SER A 28 -3.29 -51.66 16.31
CA SER A 28 -2.33 -51.34 17.38
C SER A 28 -2.47 -52.26 18.59
N VAL A 29 -3.69 -52.62 18.98
CA VAL A 29 -3.96 -53.58 20.06
C VAL A 29 -3.42 -54.96 19.70
N LEU A 30 -3.64 -55.42 18.46
CA LEU A 30 -3.16 -56.73 17.99
C LEU A 30 -1.64 -56.83 17.87
N LYS A 31 -0.95 -55.75 17.48
CA LYS A 31 0.51 -55.71 17.32
C LYS A 31 1.27 -55.45 18.62
N GLY A 32 0.57 -55.06 19.68
CA GLY A 32 1.14 -54.55 20.92
C GLY A 32 1.40 -53.04 20.85
N GLU A 33 0.93 -52.31 21.86
CA GLU A 33 0.97 -50.85 21.93
C GLU A 33 2.39 -50.29 21.77
N GLU A 34 3.38 -50.91 22.42
CA GLU A 34 4.77 -50.45 22.36
C GLU A 34 5.34 -50.52 20.93
N LYS A 35 5.10 -51.65 20.24
CA LYS A 35 5.57 -51.86 18.86
C LYS A 35 4.86 -50.92 17.89
N SER A 36 3.55 -50.71 18.07
CA SER A 36 2.77 -49.77 17.27
C SER A 36 3.24 -48.33 17.47
N ARG A 37 3.47 -47.90 18.72
CA ARG A 37 3.98 -46.57 19.05
C ARG A 37 5.34 -46.30 18.43
N LYS A 38 6.30 -47.24 18.55
CA LYS A 38 7.64 -47.13 17.92
C LYS A 38 7.56 -47.05 16.40
N GLN A 39 6.68 -47.84 15.79
CA GLN A 39 6.43 -47.78 14.35
C GLN A 39 5.86 -46.42 13.92
N ASN A 40 4.85 -45.91 14.63
CA ASN A 40 4.23 -44.62 14.35
C ASN A 40 5.24 -43.46 14.53
N ASN A 41 6.10 -43.51 15.56
CA ASN A 41 7.17 -42.53 15.75
C ASN A 41 8.10 -42.46 14.53
N LYS A 42 8.53 -43.62 14.00
CA LYS A 42 9.36 -43.67 12.79
C LYS A 42 8.62 -43.11 11.57
N ILE A 43 7.37 -43.52 11.36
CA ILE A 43 6.56 -43.04 10.25
C ILE A 43 6.42 -41.51 10.33
N ASN A 44 6.03 -40.97 11.48
CA ASN A 44 5.87 -39.53 11.68
C ASN A 44 7.19 -38.78 11.45
N ALA A 45 8.32 -39.30 11.93
CA ALA A 45 9.64 -38.71 11.68
C ALA A 45 9.93 -38.56 10.18
N PHE A 46 9.63 -39.58 9.37
CA PHE A 46 9.79 -39.49 7.90
C PHE A 46 8.75 -38.58 7.25
N LEU A 47 7.48 -38.64 7.67
CA LEU A 47 6.42 -37.78 7.15
C LEU A 47 6.71 -36.29 7.41
N LEU A 48 7.32 -35.95 8.54
CA LEU A 48 7.74 -34.59 8.88
C LEU A 48 8.83 -34.06 7.94
N ILE A 49 9.77 -34.89 7.52
CA ILE A 49 10.77 -34.52 6.50
C ILE A 49 10.10 -34.37 5.12
N SER A 50 9.22 -35.29 4.75
CA SER A 50 8.44 -35.16 3.52
C SER A 50 7.61 -33.87 3.51
N PHE A 51 6.99 -33.52 4.64
CA PHE A 51 6.24 -32.28 4.81
C PHE A 51 7.13 -31.04 4.66
N LEU A 52 8.33 -31.03 5.25
CA LEU A 52 9.29 -29.95 5.04
C LEU A 52 9.61 -29.77 3.56
N ILE A 53 9.96 -30.85 2.86
CA ILE A 53 10.37 -30.79 1.45
C ILE A 53 9.21 -30.33 0.57
N LEU A 54 8.04 -30.98 0.71
CA LEU A 54 6.84 -30.64 -0.06
C LEU A 54 6.33 -29.24 0.30
N GLY A 55 6.45 -28.83 1.55
CA GLY A 55 6.09 -27.50 2.04
C GLY A 55 6.97 -26.42 1.42
N ILE A 56 8.30 -26.60 1.40
CA ILE A 56 9.22 -25.69 0.72
C ILE A 56 8.89 -25.61 -0.78
N ILE A 57 8.71 -26.76 -1.44
CA ILE A 57 8.32 -26.79 -2.86
C ILE A 57 7.00 -26.04 -3.07
N GLY A 58 6.00 -26.28 -2.21
CA GLY A 58 4.71 -25.61 -2.25
C GLY A 58 4.81 -24.09 -2.07
N CYS A 59 5.64 -23.62 -1.13
CA CYS A 59 5.91 -22.19 -0.94
C CYS A 59 6.55 -21.56 -2.18
N LEU A 60 7.59 -22.20 -2.75
CA LEU A 60 8.26 -21.71 -3.95
C LEU A 60 7.32 -21.71 -5.15
N TRP A 61 6.50 -22.76 -5.29
CA TRP A 61 5.50 -22.86 -6.35
C TRP A 61 4.42 -21.78 -6.20
N CYS A 62 3.89 -21.58 -5.00
CA CYS A 62 2.94 -20.52 -4.70
C CYS A 62 3.51 -19.14 -5.05
N ASN A 63 4.75 -18.85 -4.62
CA ASN A 63 5.42 -17.60 -4.99
C ASN A 63 5.54 -17.45 -6.51
N ASN A 64 5.97 -18.48 -7.23
CA ASN A 64 6.09 -18.44 -8.69
C ASN A 64 4.73 -18.18 -9.38
N LEU A 65 3.64 -18.78 -8.88
CA LEU A 65 2.29 -18.60 -9.45
C LEU A 65 1.69 -17.21 -9.21
N TYR A 66 1.96 -16.62 -8.05
CA TYR A 66 1.25 -15.41 -7.59
C TYR A 66 2.10 -14.16 -7.59
N TYR A 67 3.43 -14.24 -7.63
CA TYR A 67 4.32 -13.07 -7.62
C TYR A 67 3.97 -12.08 -8.75
N GLY A 68 3.75 -12.60 -9.96
CA GLY A 68 3.33 -11.82 -11.13
C GLY A 68 1.98 -11.09 -10.97
N LYS A 69 1.14 -11.52 -10.02
CA LYS A 69 -0.18 -10.91 -9.73
C LYS A 69 -0.13 -9.89 -8.58
N THR A 70 1.02 -9.71 -7.96
CA THR A 70 1.21 -8.69 -6.93
C THR A 70 1.57 -7.35 -7.55
N LEU A 71 1.71 -6.30 -6.72
CA LEU A 71 2.20 -5.00 -7.16
C LEU A 71 3.74 -4.92 -7.24
N PHE A 72 4.46 -5.99 -6.91
CA PHE A 72 5.94 -6.00 -6.91
C PHE A 72 6.58 -6.03 -8.31
N PRO A 73 6.09 -6.81 -9.29
CA PRO A 73 6.68 -6.87 -10.62
C PRO A 73 6.80 -5.52 -11.33
N GLN A 74 5.82 -4.64 -11.11
CA GLN A 74 5.80 -3.29 -11.70
C GLN A 74 6.63 -2.25 -10.92
N GLY A 75 7.08 -2.60 -9.70
CA GLY A 75 7.79 -1.69 -8.79
C GLY A 75 6.89 -0.61 -8.17
N ALA A 76 7.49 0.19 -7.28
CA ALA A 76 6.84 1.38 -6.73
C ALA A 76 6.90 2.56 -7.72
N ALA A 77 5.82 3.35 -7.77
CA ALA A 77 5.71 4.49 -8.66
C ALA A 77 5.99 5.85 -7.98
N SER A 78 6.60 5.85 -6.80
CA SER A 78 7.04 7.06 -6.11
C SER A 78 8.45 6.89 -5.53
N GLU A 79 9.18 8.01 -5.37
CA GLU A 79 10.51 8.01 -4.74
C GLU A 79 10.50 7.37 -3.34
N MET A 80 9.46 7.66 -2.55
CA MET A 80 9.32 7.11 -1.20
C MET A 80 8.95 5.63 -1.24
N GLY A 81 8.09 5.23 -2.19
CA GLY A 81 7.67 3.86 -2.35
C GLY A 81 8.81 2.92 -2.69
N GLU A 82 9.82 3.36 -3.45
CA GLU A 82 11.03 2.57 -3.68
C GLU A 82 11.79 2.27 -2.37
N LYS A 83 11.81 3.22 -1.42
CA LYS A 83 12.45 3.02 -0.11
C LYS A 83 11.66 2.05 0.76
N ILE A 84 10.33 2.09 0.68
CA ILE A 84 9.44 1.16 1.37
C ILE A 84 9.61 -0.25 0.80
N ASP A 85 9.61 -0.41 -0.53
CA ASP A 85 9.84 -1.70 -1.19
C ASP A 85 11.21 -2.26 -0.79
N LEU A 86 12.28 -1.44 -0.76
CA LEU A 86 13.60 -1.87 -0.29
C LEU A 86 13.57 -2.39 1.16
N MET A 87 12.93 -1.65 2.08
CA MET A 87 12.80 -2.09 3.47
C MET A 87 12.03 -3.41 3.59
N LEU A 88 10.97 -3.56 2.78
CA LEU A 88 10.19 -4.78 2.74
C LEU A 88 11.01 -5.95 2.21
N TYR A 89 11.78 -5.78 1.13
CA TYR A 89 12.65 -6.82 0.59
C TYR A 89 13.76 -7.22 1.57
N ILE A 90 14.36 -6.27 2.28
CA ILE A 90 15.32 -6.57 3.36
C ILE A 90 14.64 -7.40 4.45
N THR A 91 13.43 -7.00 4.87
CA THR A 91 12.67 -7.70 5.90
C THR A 91 12.32 -9.13 5.46
N ILE A 92 11.79 -9.29 4.25
CA ILE A 92 11.46 -10.60 3.66
C ILE A 92 12.70 -11.46 3.51
N GLY A 93 13.84 -10.91 3.07
CA GLY A 93 15.09 -11.66 2.93
C GLY A 93 15.59 -12.18 4.27
N VAL A 94 15.70 -11.31 5.28
CA VAL A 94 16.19 -11.69 6.61
C VAL A 94 15.25 -12.67 7.31
N THR A 95 13.95 -12.34 7.36
CA THR A 95 12.95 -13.23 7.98
C THR A 95 12.78 -14.52 7.22
N GLY A 96 12.92 -14.52 5.90
CA GLY A 96 12.91 -15.71 5.05
C GLY A 96 14.08 -16.65 5.36
N VAL A 97 15.31 -16.13 5.49
CA VAL A 97 16.46 -16.93 5.91
C VAL A 97 16.23 -17.56 7.29
N VAL A 98 15.77 -16.79 8.27
CA VAL A 98 15.45 -17.29 9.61
C VAL A 98 14.33 -18.34 9.55
N PHE A 99 13.30 -18.09 8.74
CA PHE A 99 12.20 -19.04 8.53
C PHE A 99 12.73 -20.37 7.99
N PHE A 100 13.50 -20.39 6.90
CA PHE A 100 14.02 -21.64 6.35
C PHE A 100 14.94 -22.38 7.33
N ILE A 101 15.84 -21.66 8.02
CA ILE A 101 16.72 -22.28 9.03
C ILE A 101 15.89 -22.91 10.15
N THR A 102 14.92 -22.17 10.71
CA THR A 102 14.11 -22.66 11.83
C THR A 102 13.21 -23.81 11.43
N GLN A 103 12.59 -23.79 10.25
CA GLN A 103 11.81 -24.91 9.74
C GLN A 103 12.70 -26.14 9.51
N ILE A 104 13.84 -25.99 8.82
CA ILE A 104 14.76 -27.12 8.58
C ILE A 104 15.22 -27.72 9.90
N LEU A 105 15.64 -26.89 10.87
CA LEU A 105 16.07 -27.37 12.19
C LEU A 105 14.92 -28.08 12.93
N LEU A 106 13.71 -27.52 12.92
CA LEU A 106 12.56 -28.12 13.59
C LEU A 106 12.28 -29.54 13.08
N PHE A 107 12.11 -29.70 11.77
CA PHE A 107 11.81 -31.00 11.18
C PHE A 107 13.01 -31.95 11.20
N TRP A 108 14.24 -31.43 11.04
CA TRP A 108 15.46 -32.23 11.19
C TRP A 108 15.62 -32.74 12.62
N PHE A 109 15.32 -31.95 13.64
CA PHE A 109 15.39 -32.39 15.04
C PHE A 109 14.36 -33.47 15.31
N ALA A 110 13.11 -33.29 14.86
CA ALA A 110 12.08 -34.31 14.99
C ALA A 110 12.50 -35.64 14.33
N PHE A 111 13.16 -35.59 13.18
CA PHE A 111 13.67 -36.78 12.51
C PHE A 111 14.91 -37.39 13.18
N LYS A 112 15.92 -36.58 13.49
CA LYS A 112 17.21 -37.02 14.05
C LYS A 112 17.03 -37.55 15.46
N TYR A 113 16.23 -36.87 16.28
CA TYR A 113 15.99 -37.20 17.69
C TYR A 113 14.69 -37.96 17.91
N GLN A 114 14.13 -38.58 16.86
CA GLN A 114 13.07 -39.56 17.00
C GLN A 114 13.47 -40.66 18.00
N GLU A 115 12.48 -41.24 18.68
CA GLU A 115 12.71 -42.27 19.68
C GLU A 115 13.52 -43.46 19.15
N LYS A 116 14.52 -43.89 19.94
CA LYS A 116 15.27 -45.13 19.76
C LYS A 116 15.64 -45.73 21.12
N ASP A 117 15.64 -47.05 21.20
CA ASP A 117 15.89 -47.79 22.45
C ASP A 117 17.30 -47.59 23.01
N ASP A 118 18.27 -47.30 22.13
CA ASP A 118 19.68 -47.08 22.46
C ASP A 118 20.01 -45.63 22.85
N ARG A 119 19.01 -44.74 22.90
CA ARG A 119 19.21 -43.30 23.08
C ARG A 119 18.38 -42.75 24.23
N LYS A 120 19.07 -42.19 25.22
CA LYS A 120 18.44 -41.40 26.30
C LYS A 120 18.39 -39.93 25.92
N ALA A 121 17.33 -39.24 26.35
CA ALA A 121 17.21 -37.80 26.17
C ALA A 121 18.33 -37.08 26.95
N TYR A 122 18.97 -36.13 26.28
CA TYR A 122 19.97 -35.28 26.93
C TYR A 122 19.26 -34.17 27.70
N TYR A 123 19.52 -34.07 29.00
CA TYR A 123 18.95 -33.03 29.84
C TYR A 123 19.80 -31.75 29.74
N PHE A 124 19.27 -30.74 29.07
CA PHE A 124 19.92 -29.46 28.84
C PHE A 124 18.94 -28.31 29.06
N PRO A 125 18.80 -27.81 30.30
CA PRO A 125 17.72 -26.90 30.65
C PRO A 125 17.96 -25.44 30.23
N HIS A 126 19.21 -24.97 30.12
CA HIS A 126 19.50 -23.58 29.81
C HIS A 126 20.86 -23.36 29.15
N ASN A 127 21.00 -22.25 28.44
CA ASN A 127 22.29 -21.76 27.94
C ASN A 127 22.23 -20.24 27.79
N THR A 128 22.76 -19.53 28.78
CA THR A 128 22.73 -18.06 28.83
C THR A 128 23.41 -17.42 27.61
N LYS A 129 24.44 -18.04 27.03
CA LYS A 129 25.09 -17.50 25.82
C LYS A 129 24.19 -17.60 24.60
N LEU A 130 23.45 -18.71 24.46
CA LEU A 130 22.51 -18.91 23.35
C LEU A 130 21.27 -18.02 23.52
N GLU A 131 20.80 -17.88 24.76
CA GLU A 131 19.72 -16.97 25.14
C GLU A 131 20.07 -15.52 24.81
N LEU A 132 21.26 -15.07 25.20
CA LEU A 132 21.73 -13.72 24.87
C LEU A 132 21.80 -13.53 23.34
N LEU A 133 22.30 -14.51 22.59
CA LEU A 133 22.42 -14.42 21.15
C LEU A 133 21.04 -14.23 20.47
N TRP A 134 20.06 -15.08 20.78
CA TRP A 134 18.75 -15.02 20.14
C TRP A 134 17.88 -13.87 20.63
N THR A 135 18.24 -13.21 21.74
CA THR A 135 17.53 -12.02 22.23
C THR A 135 18.16 -10.76 21.64
N THR A 136 19.49 -10.64 21.68
CA THR A 136 20.21 -9.44 21.23
C THR A 136 20.18 -9.29 19.71
N VAL A 137 20.36 -10.36 18.94
CA VAL A 137 20.41 -10.26 17.47
C VAL A 137 19.07 -9.74 16.90
N PRO A 138 17.90 -10.31 17.24
CA PRO A 138 16.61 -9.76 16.79
C PRO A 138 16.34 -8.36 17.32
N ALA A 139 16.71 -8.07 18.58
CA ALA A 139 16.53 -6.73 19.14
C ALA A 139 17.28 -5.66 18.34
N ILE A 140 18.57 -5.86 18.05
CA ILE A 140 19.38 -4.93 17.24
C ILE A 140 18.77 -4.78 15.84
N PHE A 141 18.42 -5.89 15.19
CA PHE A 141 17.84 -5.86 13.84
C PHE A 141 16.54 -5.06 13.80
N LEU A 142 15.63 -5.32 14.73
CA LEU A 142 14.36 -4.60 14.83
C LEU A 142 14.58 -3.12 15.16
N THR A 143 15.52 -2.78 16.05
CA THR A 143 15.87 -1.39 16.33
C THR A 143 16.31 -0.65 15.07
N VAL A 144 17.19 -1.26 14.25
CA VAL A 144 17.64 -0.66 12.99
C VAL A 144 16.46 -0.43 12.04
N LEU A 145 15.60 -1.44 11.84
CA LEU A 145 14.42 -1.30 10.98
C LEU A 145 13.47 -0.19 11.45
N VAL A 146 13.21 -0.10 12.76
CA VAL A 146 12.34 0.93 13.34
C VAL A 146 12.91 2.33 13.13
N VAL A 147 14.22 2.53 13.31
CA VAL A 147 14.86 3.84 13.09
C VAL A 147 14.71 4.30 11.64
N PHE A 148 14.94 3.40 10.67
CA PHE A 148 14.72 3.73 9.25
C PHE A 148 13.25 3.97 8.93
N GLY A 149 12.34 3.16 9.50
CA GLY A 149 10.90 3.34 9.35
C GLY A 149 10.42 4.71 9.84
N LEU A 150 10.82 5.10 11.05
CA LEU A 150 10.51 6.41 11.63
C LEU A 150 11.09 7.56 10.80
N LYS A 151 12.32 7.43 10.30
CA LYS A 151 12.93 8.43 9.41
C LYS A 151 12.08 8.68 8.16
N TYR A 152 11.61 7.63 7.49
CA TYR A 152 10.79 7.78 6.29
C TYR A 152 9.37 8.27 6.62
N TRP A 153 8.78 7.78 7.72
CA TRP A 153 7.50 8.25 8.23
C TRP A 153 7.51 9.76 8.50
N PHE A 154 8.48 10.26 9.25
CA PHE A 154 8.61 11.70 9.52
C PHE A 154 8.90 12.50 8.25
N LYS A 155 9.66 11.94 7.30
CA LYS A 155 9.88 12.59 6.01
C LYS A 155 8.56 12.78 5.25
N MET A 156 7.73 11.75 5.09
CA MET A 156 6.48 11.84 4.29
C MET A 156 5.34 12.57 4.98
N THR A 157 5.31 12.60 6.32
CA THR A 157 4.25 13.25 7.11
C THR A 157 4.61 14.66 7.58
N GLY A 158 5.88 15.06 7.44
CA GLY A 158 6.36 16.40 7.74
C GLY A 158 6.10 17.43 6.64
N GLU A 159 6.89 18.51 6.66
CA GLU A 159 6.78 19.57 5.64
C GLU A 159 7.20 19.08 4.25
N ALA A 160 6.34 19.29 3.27
CA ALA A 160 6.64 19.02 1.87
C ALA A 160 7.62 20.06 1.30
N PRO A 161 8.39 19.72 0.26
CA PRO A 161 9.22 20.69 -0.46
C PRO A 161 8.42 21.91 -0.92
N LYS A 162 9.02 23.12 -0.87
CA LYS A 162 8.33 24.38 -1.21
C LYS A 162 7.76 24.44 -2.63
N ASN A 163 8.31 23.64 -3.56
CA ASN A 163 7.83 23.54 -4.93
C ASN A 163 6.70 22.51 -5.12
N SER A 164 6.18 21.92 -4.03
CA SER A 164 5.15 20.90 -4.11
C SER A 164 3.84 21.44 -4.67
N VAL A 165 3.14 20.62 -5.44
CA VAL A 165 1.72 20.81 -5.75
C VAL A 165 0.92 20.45 -4.50
N VAL A 166 0.07 21.35 -4.02
CA VAL A 166 -0.80 21.10 -2.87
C VAL A 166 -2.20 20.78 -3.39
N ILE A 167 -2.78 19.67 -2.95
CA ILE A 167 -4.13 19.26 -3.34
C ILE A 167 -4.85 18.82 -2.07
N GLU A 168 -6.07 19.31 -1.87
CA GLU A 168 -6.94 18.78 -0.84
C GLU A 168 -7.61 17.50 -1.34
N VAL A 169 -7.62 16.47 -0.51
CA VAL A 169 -8.35 15.21 -0.74
C VAL A 169 -9.36 15.08 0.38
N THR A 170 -10.65 14.97 0.03
CA THR A 170 -11.72 14.81 1.00
C THR A 170 -12.51 13.52 0.76
N GLY A 171 -12.50 12.61 1.72
CA GLY A 171 -13.32 11.39 1.69
C GLY A 171 -14.74 11.63 2.20
N HIS A 172 -15.71 10.97 1.57
CA HIS A 172 -17.10 10.88 2.03
C HIS A 172 -17.70 9.52 1.62
N GLN A 173 -18.83 9.12 2.19
CA GLN A 173 -19.58 7.93 1.81
C GLN A 173 -20.36 8.20 0.51
N PHE A 174 -20.00 7.67 -0.66
CA PHE A 174 -18.84 6.82 -0.98
C PHE A 174 -18.13 7.39 -2.19
N GLY A 175 -17.10 8.22 -1.96
CA GLY A 175 -16.36 8.92 -2.99
C GLY A 175 -15.23 9.79 -2.47
N TRP A 176 -14.50 10.39 -3.41
CA TRP A 176 -13.38 11.29 -3.14
C TRP A 176 -13.60 12.60 -3.87
N GLU A 177 -13.41 13.70 -3.15
CA GLU A 177 -13.43 15.05 -3.69
C GLU A 177 -12.03 15.65 -3.64
N PHE A 178 -11.65 16.37 -4.69
CA PHE A 178 -10.33 16.97 -4.84
C PHE A 178 -10.45 18.46 -5.07
N ARG A 179 -9.66 19.24 -4.34
CA ARG A 179 -9.60 20.70 -4.51
C ARG A 179 -8.17 21.13 -4.78
N TYR A 180 -7.99 21.85 -5.88
CA TYR A 180 -6.73 22.46 -6.26
C TYR A 180 -6.77 23.95 -5.92
N PRO A 181 -5.67 24.51 -5.39
CA PRO A 181 -5.56 25.95 -5.28
C PRO A 181 -5.45 26.57 -6.67
N GLY A 182 -5.91 27.81 -6.79
CA GLY A 182 -5.80 28.55 -8.04
C GLY A 182 -4.42 29.16 -8.26
N SER A 183 -4.43 30.35 -8.85
CA SER A 183 -3.22 31.09 -9.22
C SER A 183 -2.41 31.56 -8.02
N ASP A 184 -3.07 31.79 -6.89
CA ASP A 184 -2.46 32.23 -5.64
C ASP A 184 -1.73 31.10 -4.87
N LYS A 185 -2.00 29.84 -5.27
CA LYS A 185 -1.47 28.60 -4.67
C LYS A 185 -1.89 28.39 -3.20
N ILE A 186 -2.96 29.03 -2.77
CA ILE A 186 -3.51 28.92 -1.42
C ILE A 186 -4.87 28.23 -1.52
N LEU A 187 -5.13 27.26 -0.65
CA LEU A 187 -6.46 26.67 -0.53
C LEU A 187 -7.30 27.54 0.39
N GLY A 188 -8.48 27.95 -0.08
CA GLY A 188 -9.41 28.73 0.71
C GLY A 188 -9.92 27.98 1.94
N LYS A 189 -10.33 28.74 2.96
CA LYS A 189 -10.85 28.19 4.23
C LYS A 189 -12.10 27.33 4.02
N LYS A 190 -12.29 26.40 4.97
CA LYS A 190 -13.46 25.52 5.06
C LYS A 190 -14.14 25.61 6.41
N ASN A 191 -15.44 25.38 6.41
CA ASN A 191 -16.24 25.21 7.60
C ASN A 191 -17.34 24.17 7.33
N TYR A 192 -17.36 23.09 8.12
CA TYR A 192 -18.34 22.01 7.96
C TYR A 192 -19.81 22.49 8.01
N LYS A 193 -20.09 23.64 8.65
CA LYS A 193 -21.44 24.23 8.68
C LYS A 193 -21.88 24.81 7.32
N LEU A 194 -20.95 25.00 6.39
CA LEU A 194 -21.18 25.49 5.04
C LEU A 194 -21.43 24.36 4.02
N THR A 195 -21.30 23.09 4.44
CA THR A 195 -21.61 21.93 3.59
C THR A 195 -23.11 21.85 3.34
N LYS A 196 -23.59 22.54 2.29
CA LYS A 196 -25.01 22.70 1.96
C LYS A 196 -25.18 22.82 0.45
N GLY A 197 -26.21 22.16 -0.09
CA GLY A 197 -26.58 22.27 -1.50
C GLY A 197 -25.42 21.87 -2.42
N SER A 198 -25.01 22.78 -3.30
CA SER A 198 -23.90 22.59 -4.25
C SER A 198 -22.51 22.73 -3.61
N ASN A 199 -22.38 23.31 -2.41
CA ASN A 199 -21.10 23.40 -1.69
C ASN A 199 -20.85 22.09 -0.94
N SER A 200 -20.37 21.08 -1.66
CA SER A 200 -20.11 19.74 -1.12
C SER A 200 -18.97 19.74 -0.09
N LEU A 201 -17.95 20.57 -0.28
CA LEU A 201 -16.76 20.60 0.56
C LEU A 201 -16.86 21.55 1.76
N GLY A 202 -17.89 22.38 1.84
CA GLY A 202 -18.04 23.38 2.90
C GLY A 202 -17.03 24.52 2.78
N VAL A 203 -16.69 24.92 1.55
CA VAL A 203 -15.76 26.02 1.25
C VAL A 203 -16.36 27.36 1.68
N ASP A 204 -15.53 28.21 2.29
CA ASP A 204 -15.91 29.58 2.65
C ASP A 204 -15.64 30.54 1.50
N PHE A 205 -16.68 30.80 0.68
CA PHE A 205 -16.63 31.74 -0.45
C PHE A 205 -16.57 33.22 -0.06
N THR A 206 -16.46 33.54 1.23
CA THR A 206 -16.13 34.90 1.69
C THR A 206 -14.62 35.12 1.83
N ASP A 207 -13.84 34.04 1.86
CA ASP A 207 -12.38 34.07 1.83
C ASP A 207 -11.89 34.35 0.39
N PRO A 208 -11.11 35.42 0.14
CA PRO A 208 -10.62 35.70 -1.21
C PRO A 208 -9.81 34.55 -1.83
N ALA A 209 -9.13 33.75 -1.00
CA ALA A 209 -8.33 32.60 -1.45
C ALA A 209 -9.18 31.40 -1.90
N SER A 210 -10.50 31.40 -1.69
CA SER A 210 -11.37 30.32 -2.19
C SER A 210 -11.97 30.62 -3.57
N LEU A 211 -11.80 31.84 -4.08
CA LEU A 211 -12.48 32.29 -5.29
C LEU A 211 -11.88 31.71 -6.57
N ASP A 212 -10.63 31.26 -6.53
CA ASP A 212 -9.92 30.61 -7.64
C ASP A 212 -9.63 29.12 -7.39
N ASP A 213 -10.09 28.55 -6.26
CA ASP A 213 -10.04 27.11 -5.99
C ASP A 213 -10.86 26.34 -7.04
N MET A 214 -10.29 25.23 -7.54
CA MET A 214 -10.94 24.34 -8.51
C MET A 214 -11.32 23.03 -7.83
N HIS A 215 -12.57 22.58 -8.01
CA HIS A 215 -13.11 21.36 -7.41
C HIS A 215 -13.42 20.31 -8.48
N VAL A 216 -12.94 19.07 -8.27
CA VAL A 216 -13.25 17.91 -9.10
C VAL A 216 -13.56 16.68 -8.25
N ALA A 217 -14.45 15.83 -8.75
CA ALA A 217 -14.87 14.61 -8.08
C ALA A 217 -14.26 13.36 -8.73
N GLY A 218 -13.83 12.40 -7.91
CA GLY A 218 -13.46 11.03 -8.33
C GLY A 218 -12.11 10.88 -9.04
N THR A 219 -11.63 11.87 -9.80
CA THR A 219 -10.35 11.82 -10.52
C THR A 219 -9.47 13.02 -10.20
N VAL A 220 -8.24 12.77 -9.80
CA VAL A 220 -7.21 13.79 -9.55
C VAL A 220 -6.09 13.67 -10.58
N HIS A 221 -5.63 14.79 -11.11
CA HIS A 221 -4.49 14.88 -12.02
C HIS A 221 -3.29 15.45 -11.26
N ILE A 222 -2.12 14.87 -11.46
CA ILE A 222 -0.88 15.30 -10.81
C ILE A 222 0.32 15.24 -11.79
N PRO A 223 1.32 16.13 -11.64
CA PRO A 223 2.50 16.09 -12.50
C PRO A 223 3.52 15.02 -12.05
N VAL A 224 4.12 14.33 -13.02
CA VAL A 224 5.26 13.43 -12.82
C VAL A 224 6.51 14.21 -12.42
N GLY A 225 7.36 13.63 -11.57
CA GLY A 225 8.66 14.19 -11.20
C GLY A 225 8.62 15.41 -10.28
N ARG A 226 7.44 15.84 -9.85
CA ARG A 226 7.25 16.97 -8.94
C ARG A 226 6.63 16.52 -7.62
N PRO A 227 7.09 17.03 -6.46
CA PRO A 227 6.48 16.68 -5.18
C PRO A 227 4.99 17.08 -5.16
N VAL A 228 4.14 16.20 -4.65
CA VAL A 228 2.71 16.40 -4.46
C VAL A 228 2.41 16.21 -2.97
N LYS A 229 1.75 17.20 -2.37
CA LYS A 229 1.27 17.17 -0.99
C LYS A 229 -0.24 17.03 -1.00
N PHE A 230 -0.75 15.96 -0.42
CA PHE A 230 -2.16 15.81 -0.11
C PHE A 230 -2.46 16.36 1.28
N VAL A 231 -3.46 17.24 1.35
CA VAL A 231 -4.10 17.69 2.58
C VAL A 231 -5.40 16.90 2.71
N ILE A 232 -5.42 15.96 3.63
CA ILE A 232 -6.41 14.88 3.67
C ILE A 232 -7.44 15.19 4.74
N ASN A 233 -8.71 15.13 4.36
CA ASN A 233 -9.87 15.41 5.19
C ASN A 233 -10.94 14.34 4.99
N ALA A 234 -11.91 14.29 5.90
CA ALA A 234 -13.14 13.52 5.71
C ALA A 234 -14.36 14.36 6.13
N GLN A 235 -15.49 14.15 5.46
CA GLN A 235 -16.75 14.85 5.74
C GLN A 235 -17.60 14.16 6.81
N ASP A 236 -17.55 12.83 6.87
CA ASP A 236 -18.49 12.02 7.62
C ASP A 236 -17.82 11.06 8.62
N VAL A 237 -17.27 9.95 8.13
CA VAL A 237 -16.62 8.90 8.92
C VAL A 237 -15.12 8.85 8.57
N ILE A 238 -14.38 8.00 9.26
CA ILE A 238 -12.97 7.77 8.92
C ILE A 238 -12.90 7.00 7.61
N HIS A 239 -12.08 7.50 6.69
CA HIS A 239 -11.63 6.79 5.49
C HIS A 239 -10.10 6.68 5.56
N ASP A 240 -9.46 6.06 4.57
CA ASP A 240 -7.99 6.09 4.43
C ASP A 240 -7.69 6.30 2.95
N VAL A 241 -6.86 7.30 2.64
CA VAL A 241 -6.35 7.55 1.28
C VAL A 241 -5.26 6.53 0.98
N GLY A 242 -5.68 5.35 0.54
CA GLY A 242 -4.80 4.26 0.12
C GLY A 242 -4.20 4.54 -1.25
N LEU A 243 -2.88 4.57 -1.33
CA LEU A 243 -2.09 4.84 -2.54
C LEU A 243 -1.23 3.61 -2.89
N PRO A 244 -1.84 2.49 -3.31
CA PRO A 244 -1.17 1.19 -3.42
C PRO A 244 0.06 1.20 -4.32
N HIS A 245 -0.03 1.86 -5.48
CA HIS A 245 1.06 1.97 -6.45
C HIS A 245 2.22 2.84 -5.96
N PHE A 246 1.95 3.77 -5.03
CA PHE A 246 2.93 4.67 -4.44
C PHE A 246 3.43 4.17 -3.07
N ARG A 247 2.89 3.04 -2.56
CA ARG A 247 3.21 2.41 -1.26
C ARG A 247 2.90 3.29 -0.05
N MET A 248 1.86 4.09 -0.14
CA MET A 248 1.51 5.05 0.90
C MET A 248 0.05 4.92 1.28
N LYS A 249 -0.26 5.33 2.49
CA LYS A 249 -1.63 5.43 2.99
C LYS A 249 -1.69 6.44 4.13
N MET A 250 -2.84 7.05 4.35
CA MET A 250 -3.06 7.95 5.48
C MET A 250 -4.56 8.08 5.74
N ASP A 251 -4.93 7.94 7.00
CA ASP A 251 -6.29 8.10 7.45
C ASP A 251 -6.82 9.50 7.14
N ALA A 252 -8.00 9.55 6.53
CA ALA A 252 -8.82 10.73 6.39
C ALA A 252 -9.78 10.80 7.57
N VAL A 253 -9.49 11.71 8.51
CA VAL A 253 -10.17 11.76 9.80
C VAL A 253 -11.07 13.00 9.88
N PRO A 254 -12.37 12.86 10.19
CA PRO A 254 -13.26 13.99 10.37
C PRO A 254 -12.74 14.95 11.46
N GLY A 255 -12.55 16.22 11.11
CA GLY A 255 -12.09 17.26 12.03
C GLY A 255 -10.60 17.27 12.36
N ILE A 256 -9.81 16.31 11.88
CA ILE A 256 -8.36 16.26 12.07
C ILE A 256 -7.69 16.12 10.70
N PRO A 257 -7.34 17.25 10.04
CA PRO A 257 -6.65 17.20 8.76
C PRO A 257 -5.30 16.49 8.91
N THR A 258 -5.06 15.48 8.07
CA THR A 258 -3.78 14.79 7.98
C THR A 258 -3.07 15.19 6.69
N THR A 259 -1.79 14.88 6.57
CA THR A 259 -1.04 15.18 5.34
C THR A 259 -0.06 14.08 5.00
N LEU A 260 0.11 13.83 3.70
CA LEU A 260 1.21 13.04 3.17
C LEU A 260 1.76 13.74 1.93
N TRP A 261 3.04 13.54 1.63
CA TRP A 261 3.60 13.98 0.35
C TRP A 261 4.53 12.95 -0.29
N PHE A 262 4.57 12.97 -1.62
CA PHE A 262 5.36 12.06 -2.44
C PHE A 262 5.68 12.66 -3.80
N THR A 263 6.67 12.09 -4.49
CA THR A 263 7.00 12.45 -5.88
C THR A 263 6.65 11.27 -6.78
N PRO A 264 5.68 11.39 -7.70
CA PRO A 264 5.39 10.37 -8.70
C PRO A 264 6.56 10.20 -9.67
N LEU A 265 6.94 8.97 -9.98
CA LEU A 265 8.09 8.66 -10.85
C LEU A 265 7.70 8.37 -12.30
N TYR A 266 6.49 7.88 -12.52
CA TYR A 266 6.02 7.46 -13.84
C TYR A 266 4.66 8.08 -14.11
N THR A 267 4.45 8.46 -15.36
CA THR A 267 3.13 8.86 -15.88
C THR A 267 2.20 7.65 -15.95
N THR A 268 0.89 7.91 -16.01
CA THR A 268 -0.11 6.85 -16.22
C THR A 268 0.15 6.09 -17.52
N GLU A 269 0.58 6.78 -18.59
CA GLU A 269 0.93 6.15 -19.86
C GLU A 269 2.16 5.24 -19.77
N GLU A 270 3.23 5.67 -19.08
CA GLU A 270 4.39 4.82 -18.83
C GLU A 270 4.03 3.57 -18.01
N MET A 271 3.10 3.69 -17.06
CA MET A 271 2.63 2.54 -16.29
C MET A 271 1.76 1.58 -17.08
N LYS A 272 0.97 2.05 -18.06
CA LYS A 272 0.25 1.15 -18.98
C LYS A 272 1.23 0.21 -19.70
N VAL A 273 2.35 0.76 -20.15
CA VAL A 273 3.42 -0.02 -20.79
C VAL A 273 4.11 -0.95 -19.80
N ARG A 274 4.53 -0.44 -18.63
CA ARG A 274 5.25 -1.23 -17.60
C ARG A 274 4.42 -2.38 -17.02
N SER A 275 3.12 -2.15 -16.80
CA SER A 275 2.21 -3.16 -16.26
C SER A 275 1.66 -4.12 -17.31
N GLY A 276 1.80 -3.80 -18.61
CA GLY A 276 1.15 -4.52 -19.70
C GLY A 276 -0.39 -4.40 -19.69
N ASN A 277 -0.94 -3.42 -18.95
CA ASN A 277 -2.37 -3.17 -18.86
C ASN A 277 -2.73 -1.84 -19.56
N PRO A 278 -3.36 -1.85 -20.75
CA PRO A 278 -3.72 -0.62 -21.46
C PRO A 278 -4.77 0.23 -20.73
N ASN A 279 -5.51 -0.37 -19.80
CA ASN A 279 -6.52 0.29 -18.97
C ASN A 279 -5.96 0.69 -17.59
N PHE A 280 -4.65 0.66 -17.41
CA PHE A 280 -4.03 1.05 -16.15
C PHE A 280 -4.38 2.49 -15.80
N VAL A 281 -4.79 2.67 -14.54
CA VAL A 281 -4.84 3.95 -13.86
C VAL A 281 -4.26 3.76 -12.47
N TYR A 282 -3.70 4.83 -11.90
CA TYR A 282 -3.39 4.80 -10.48
C TYR A 282 -4.69 4.91 -9.70
N GLU A 283 -4.88 4.03 -8.73
CA GLU A 283 -6.09 3.99 -7.92
C GLU A 283 -5.85 4.63 -6.55
N ILE A 284 -6.88 5.31 -6.03
CA ILE A 284 -7.03 5.59 -4.61
C ILE A 284 -8.01 4.56 -4.06
N SER A 285 -7.53 3.66 -3.20
CA SER A 285 -8.37 2.74 -2.45
C SER A 285 -8.79 3.38 -1.12
N CYS A 286 -9.98 3.05 -0.64
CA CYS A 286 -10.32 3.31 0.75
C CYS A 286 -9.78 2.14 1.59
N ASP A 287 -8.77 2.40 2.43
CA ASP A 287 -8.10 1.37 3.23
C ASP A 287 -8.64 1.27 4.67
N GLN A 288 -9.74 1.98 4.97
CA GLN A 288 -10.43 1.96 6.26
C GLN A 288 -11.93 1.73 6.08
N VAL A 289 -12.48 0.74 6.77
CA VAL A 289 -13.90 0.36 6.61
C VAL A 289 -14.81 1.53 7.01
N CYS A 290 -15.48 2.08 6.01
CA CYS A 290 -16.30 3.30 6.14
C CYS A 290 -17.79 3.07 5.87
N GLY A 291 -18.27 1.82 5.77
CA GLY A 291 -19.69 1.49 5.61
C GLY A 291 -20.01 0.56 4.43
N LYS A 292 -21.28 0.46 4.04
CA LYS A 292 -21.78 -0.54 3.07
C LYS A 292 -21.16 -0.43 1.67
N GLY A 293 -20.84 0.78 1.22
CA GLY A 293 -20.19 1.07 -0.06
C GLY A 293 -18.66 1.22 0.02
N HIS A 294 -18.03 0.74 1.10
CA HIS A 294 -16.59 0.89 1.31
C HIS A 294 -15.76 0.37 0.13
N PHE A 295 -16.15 -0.75 -0.48
CA PHE A 295 -15.45 -1.33 -1.62
C PHE A 295 -15.67 -0.56 -2.94
N SER A 296 -16.68 0.32 -3.02
CA SER A 296 -17.08 0.99 -4.27
C SER A 296 -16.53 2.41 -4.44
N MET A 297 -15.88 2.98 -3.43
CA MET A 297 -15.36 4.36 -3.47
C MET A 297 -13.94 4.45 -4.04
N ARG A 298 -13.69 3.80 -5.16
CA ARG A 298 -12.40 3.88 -5.84
C ARG A 298 -12.21 5.28 -6.45
N GLY A 299 -11.12 5.97 -6.10
CA GLY A 299 -10.67 7.17 -6.78
C GLY A 299 -9.62 6.87 -7.86
N VAL A 300 -9.40 7.82 -8.76
CA VAL A 300 -8.44 7.71 -9.86
C VAL A 300 -7.41 8.82 -9.76
N ILE A 301 -6.13 8.47 -9.93
CA ILE A 301 -5.02 9.42 -10.10
C ILE A 301 -4.52 9.29 -11.54
N ILE A 302 -4.44 10.41 -12.23
CA ILE A 302 -3.83 10.53 -13.56
C ILE A 302 -2.51 11.30 -13.39
N VAL A 303 -1.39 10.62 -13.64
CA VAL A 303 -0.05 11.21 -13.56
C VAL A 303 0.40 11.58 -14.97
N GLU A 304 0.72 12.86 -15.18
CA GLU A 304 0.95 13.43 -16.52
C GLU A 304 2.22 14.29 -16.55
N SER A 305 2.62 14.73 -17.75
CA SER A 305 3.66 15.76 -17.87
C SER A 305 3.19 17.09 -17.26
N GLU A 306 4.13 17.95 -16.88
CA GLU A 306 3.80 19.29 -16.35
C GLU A 306 2.98 20.12 -17.36
N GLU A 307 3.22 19.97 -18.67
CA GLU A 307 2.45 20.65 -19.71
C GLU A 307 0.98 20.20 -19.72
N GLN A 308 0.74 18.89 -19.74
CA GLN A 308 -0.61 18.31 -19.71
C GLN A 308 -1.34 18.66 -18.42
N TYR A 309 -0.65 18.57 -17.29
CA TYR A 309 -1.20 18.93 -15.99
C TYR A 309 -1.64 20.41 -15.96
N ARG A 310 -0.81 21.33 -16.46
CA ARG A 310 -1.18 22.76 -16.53
C ARG A 310 -2.31 23.02 -17.51
N ALA A 311 -2.34 22.32 -18.64
CA ALA A 311 -3.44 22.41 -19.60
C ALA A 311 -4.76 21.92 -18.99
N TYR A 312 -4.72 20.82 -18.22
CA TYR A 312 -5.86 20.31 -17.48
C TYR A 312 -6.38 21.33 -16.46
N LEU A 313 -5.50 21.89 -15.61
CA LEU A 313 -5.93 22.92 -14.65
C LEU A 313 -6.53 24.15 -15.34
N ALA A 314 -5.94 24.60 -16.45
CA ALA A 314 -6.48 25.74 -17.20
C ALA A 314 -7.85 25.47 -17.86
N SER A 315 -8.24 24.20 -18.00
CA SER A 315 -9.56 23.81 -18.51
C SER A 315 -10.66 23.82 -17.44
N LEU A 316 -10.28 23.86 -16.16
CA LEU A 316 -11.23 23.87 -15.05
C LEU A 316 -11.70 25.30 -14.76
N ASP A 317 -12.99 25.45 -14.48
CA ASP A 317 -13.51 26.67 -13.88
C ASP A 317 -13.33 26.61 -12.35
N PRO A 318 -13.01 27.73 -11.69
CA PRO A 318 -13.14 27.85 -10.24
C PRO A 318 -14.50 27.38 -9.72
N GLU A 319 -14.50 26.67 -8.60
CA GLU A 319 -15.72 26.17 -7.93
C GLU A 319 -16.69 27.31 -7.63
N TYR A 320 -16.15 28.49 -7.28
CA TYR A 320 -16.93 29.71 -7.07
C TYR A 320 -17.81 30.07 -8.27
N TRP A 321 -17.31 29.96 -9.51
CA TRP A 321 -18.12 30.25 -10.70
C TRP A 321 -19.12 29.15 -11.01
N THR A 322 -18.81 27.91 -10.65
CA THR A 322 -19.74 26.79 -10.78
C THR A 322 -20.92 26.93 -9.81
N ILE A 323 -20.68 27.42 -8.59
CA ILE A 323 -21.72 27.63 -7.56
C ILE A 323 -22.46 28.96 -7.76
N PHE A 324 -21.79 30.00 -8.24
CA PHE A 324 -22.36 31.32 -8.53
C PHE A 324 -22.18 31.70 -10.01
N PRO A 325 -22.94 31.11 -10.94
CA PRO A 325 -22.77 31.33 -12.38
C PRO A 325 -22.88 32.80 -12.81
N ASP A 326 -23.71 33.59 -12.13
CA ASP A 326 -23.88 35.03 -12.41
C ASP A 326 -22.64 35.86 -12.12
N LYS A 327 -21.69 35.32 -11.33
CA LYS A 327 -20.41 35.94 -11.00
C LYS A 327 -19.30 35.57 -11.98
N LYS A 328 -19.54 34.63 -12.89
CA LYS A 328 -18.56 34.24 -13.90
C LYS A 328 -18.29 35.41 -14.85
N PRO A 329 -17.02 35.81 -15.08
CA PRO A 329 -16.71 36.86 -16.03
C PRO A 329 -17.26 36.52 -17.42
N LYS A 330 -18.01 37.45 -18.04
CA LYS A 330 -18.47 37.27 -19.42
C LYS A 330 -17.26 37.31 -20.36
N PRO A 331 -17.23 36.51 -21.44
CA PRO A 331 -16.09 36.43 -22.37
C PRO A 331 -15.66 37.79 -22.94
N SER A 332 -16.56 38.78 -23.00
CA SER A 332 -16.26 40.14 -23.48
C SER A 332 -15.36 40.97 -22.57
N ASN A 333 -15.06 40.51 -21.35
CA ASN A 333 -14.19 41.19 -20.39
C ASN A 333 -12.83 40.48 -20.19
N LEU A 334 -12.56 39.41 -20.94
CA LEU A 334 -11.24 38.81 -21.03
C LEU A 334 -10.38 39.67 -21.96
N VAL A 335 -9.76 40.70 -21.41
CA VAL A 335 -8.59 41.31 -22.06
C VAL A 335 -7.56 40.18 -22.24
N PRO A 336 -6.97 39.96 -23.42
CA PRO A 336 -5.99 38.91 -23.61
C PRO A 336 -4.73 39.26 -22.82
N ALA A 337 -4.63 38.74 -21.60
CA ALA A 337 -3.36 38.60 -20.91
C ALA A 337 -2.71 37.32 -21.43
N LEU A 338 -2.01 37.45 -22.57
CA LEU A 338 -0.80 36.70 -22.98
C LEU A 338 -0.55 36.87 -24.49
N THR A 339 -0.28 38.09 -24.94
CA THR A 339 0.50 38.35 -26.16
C THR A 339 1.34 39.61 -25.96
N ASP A 340 2.35 39.55 -25.10
CA ASP A 340 3.48 40.47 -25.22
C ASP A 340 4.80 39.75 -25.00
N SER A 341 5.31 39.15 -26.07
CA SER A 341 6.68 38.67 -26.19
C SER A 341 7.69 39.79 -26.48
N SER A 342 7.32 41.07 -26.38
CA SER A 342 8.20 42.19 -26.76
C SER A 342 8.97 42.86 -25.63
N LYS A 343 9.02 42.29 -24.41
CA LYS A 343 9.92 42.75 -23.35
C LYS A 343 10.90 41.69 -22.87
N ILE A 344 11.58 41.03 -23.80
CA ILE A 344 12.90 40.45 -23.54
C ILE A 344 13.94 41.47 -24.02
N LYS A 345 14.36 42.36 -23.12
CA LYS A 345 15.60 43.12 -23.33
C LYS A 345 16.78 42.30 -22.85
N THR A 346 17.52 41.80 -23.84
CA THR A 346 18.96 41.51 -23.87
C THR A 346 19.38 40.05 -23.62
N PRO A 347 20.14 39.45 -24.56
CA PRO A 347 20.60 38.06 -24.51
C PRO A 347 21.93 37.94 -23.75
N LEU A 348 22.15 36.79 -23.09
CA LEU A 348 23.50 36.34 -22.78
C LEU A 348 23.66 34.86 -23.13
N ALA A 349 23.98 34.62 -24.40
CA ALA A 349 24.94 33.57 -24.72
C ALA A 349 26.33 34.11 -24.38
N SER A 350 27.01 33.49 -23.40
CA SER A 350 28.48 33.33 -23.30
C SER A 350 28.93 33.20 -21.85
N VAL A 351 28.88 32.00 -21.28
CA VAL A 351 29.94 31.55 -20.34
C VAL A 351 30.14 30.04 -20.48
N MET A 352 30.80 29.64 -21.57
CA MET A 352 31.75 28.52 -21.52
C MET A 352 33.03 28.99 -22.23
N ARG A 353 34.16 28.85 -21.52
CA ARG A 353 35.57 29.04 -21.95
C ARG A 353 35.98 30.52 -22.09
N ALA A 354 37.13 31.01 -21.61
CA ALA A 354 38.32 30.43 -20.98
C ALA A 354 39.18 31.54 -20.33
N GLY A 355 40.12 31.14 -19.45
CA GLY A 355 41.31 31.90 -19.02
C GLY A 355 41.38 32.04 -17.49
N LYS A 356 42.42 31.61 -16.77
CA LYS A 356 43.79 31.17 -17.06
C LYS A 356 44.22 30.16 -16.01
#